data_AF-A0A662IMU4-F1
#
_entry.id   AF-A0A662IMU4-F1
#
_cell.length_a   1.000
_cell.length_b   1.000
_cell.length_c   1.000
_cell.angle_alpha   90.00
_cell.angle_beta   90.00
_cell.angle_gamma   90.00
#
_symmetry.space_group_name_H-M   'P 1'
#
loop_
_entity.id
_entity.type
_entity.pdbx_description
1 polymer ?
#
loop_
_entity_poly.entity_id
_entity_poly.type
_entity_poly.pdbx_seq_one_letter_code
_entity_poly.pdbx_strand_id
1 'polypeptide(L)'
;MIKIKSKRGLLVIIGVILICLTVYALLIEPNLIVTGTVLTLKFSDLPDAFNGFKIAHIAGTHFGMWHLPIRDDIAIQIIDDFRPDIIVFTGDIICNVNGITDALKFIAHLTSIAPTIIVFGNWDYWSEANITELVNQLKELGAIVLINNSTIITRGKDEIYVAGVDDPYTWRHDLTRTLSGIPINAFKILLAHSPQIIREARGKVDLILAGHTHGGQVNIPLLGPLFVPLPPGSRKYVAGVFMENGTIMYVNRGLGCSMMPIRFMCPPEVALITLIKD
;
A
#
# COMPACT_ATOMS: atom_id res chain seq x y z
N MET A 1 -4.70 10.58 -44.73
CA MET A 1 -6.08 11.02 -44.40
C MET A 1 -7.06 9.89 -44.70
N ILE A 2 -7.47 9.13 -43.68
CA ILE A 2 -8.50 8.09 -43.85
C ILE A 2 -9.86 8.82 -43.96
N LYS A 3 -10.42 8.92 -45.18
CA LYS A 3 -11.78 9.45 -45.38
C LYS A 3 -12.79 8.41 -44.84
N ILE A 4 -13.24 8.58 -43.60
CA ILE A 4 -14.35 7.79 -43.02
C ILE A 4 -15.63 8.20 -43.77
N LYS A 5 -15.98 7.45 -44.83
CA LYS A 5 -17.04 7.81 -45.80
C LYS A 5 -18.48 7.59 -45.30
N SER A 6 -18.72 7.06 -44.10
CA SER A 6 -20.09 6.93 -43.58
C SER A 6 -20.14 7.08 -42.05
N LYS A 7 -21.22 7.69 -41.54
CA LYS A 7 -21.51 7.79 -40.09
C LYS A 7 -21.44 6.40 -39.40
N ARG A 8 -21.75 5.33 -40.13
CA ARG A 8 -21.62 3.93 -39.66
C ARG A 8 -20.17 3.54 -39.38
N GLY A 9 -19.22 3.93 -40.25
CA GLY A 9 -17.80 3.65 -40.03
C GLY A 9 -17.24 4.35 -38.78
N LEU A 10 -17.67 5.59 -38.51
CA LEU A 10 -17.27 6.31 -37.30
C LEU A 10 -17.81 5.64 -36.03
N LEU A 11 -19.09 5.24 -36.03
CA LEU A 11 -19.70 4.55 -34.89
C LEU A 11 -19.01 3.21 -34.59
N VAL A 12 -18.62 2.46 -35.62
CA VAL A 12 -17.86 1.21 -35.45
C VAL A 12 -16.51 1.49 -34.79
N ILE A 13 -15.77 2.51 -35.24
CA ILE A 13 -14.48 2.87 -34.65
C ILE A 13 -14.63 3.25 -33.17
N ILE A 14 -15.61 4.09 -32.84
CA ILE A 14 -15.90 4.48 -31.45
C ILE A 14 -16.23 3.23 -30.60
N GLY A 15 -17.09 2.34 -31.12
CA GLY A 15 -17.44 1.10 -30.44
C GLY A 15 -16.22 0.22 -30.14
N VAL A 16 -15.32 0.05 -31.12
CA VAL A 16 -14.09 -0.73 -30.94
C VAL A 16 -13.19 -0.09 -29.87
N ILE A 17 -13.01 1.24 -29.88
CA ILE A 17 -12.21 1.94 -28.87
C ILE A 17 -12.79 1.72 -27.47
N LEU A 18 -14.11 1.86 -27.30
CA LEU A 18 -14.76 1.65 -26.00
C LEU A 18 -14.60 0.21 -25.50
N ILE A 19 -14.71 -0.78 -26.39
CA ILE A 19 -14.46 -2.19 -26.05
C ILE A 19 -13.00 -2.37 -25.61
N CYS A 20 -12.03 -1.84 -26.36
CA CYS A 20 -10.62 -1.94 -26.00
C CYS A 20 -10.32 -1.29 -24.64
N LEU A 21 -10.86 -0.10 -24.38
CA LEU A 21 -10.71 0.57 -23.08
C LEU A 21 -11.34 -0.21 -21.94
N THR A 22 -12.50 -0.83 -22.18
CA THR A 22 -13.20 -1.66 -21.18
C THR A 22 -12.41 -2.92 -20.86
N VAL A 23 -11.93 -3.64 -21.89
CA VAL A 23 -11.07 -4.82 -21.72
C VAL A 23 -9.80 -4.45 -20.98
N TYR A 24 -9.17 -3.33 -21.37
CA TYR A 24 -7.98 -2.83 -20.71
C TYR A 24 -8.24 -2.55 -19.22
N ALA A 25 -9.31 -1.83 -18.90
CA ALA A 25 -9.61 -1.40 -17.53
C ALA A 25 -10.10 -2.53 -16.60
N LEU A 26 -10.74 -3.57 -17.14
CA LEU A 26 -11.30 -4.67 -16.35
C LEU A 26 -10.36 -5.89 -16.24
N LEU A 27 -9.54 -6.13 -17.26
CA LEU A 27 -8.77 -7.38 -17.36
C LEU A 27 -7.27 -7.15 -17.37
N ILE A 28 -6.79 -6.17 -18.17
CA ILE A 28 -5.35 -5.98 -18.39
C ILE A 28 -4.72 -5.20 -17.24
N GLU A 29 -5.14 -3.94 -17.04
CA GLU A 29 -4.54 -3.07 -16.03
C GLU A 29 -4.64 -3.63 -14.60
N PRO A 30 -5.79 -4.13 -14.12
CA PRO A 30 -5.90 -4.59 -12.74
C PRO A 30 -5.18 -5.91 -12.42
N ASN A 31 -4.75 -6.68 -13.43
CA ASN A 31 -4.23 -8.04 -13.20
C ASN A 31 -2.87 -8.32 -13.83
N LEU A 32 -2.57 -7.73 -15.00
CA LEU A 32 -1.36 -8.03 -15.77
C LEU A 32 -0.30 -6.92 -15.68
N ILE A 33 -0.68 -5.75 -15.15
CA ILE A 33 0.22 -4.60 -15.01
C ILE A 33 0.43 -4.33 -13.53
N VAL A 34 1.57 -4.75 -12.97
CA VAL A 34 1.98 -4.33 -11.63
C VAL A 34 3.17 -3.38 -11.78
N THR A 35 3.05 -2.18 -11.20
CA THR A 35 4.09 -1.17 -11.26
C THR A 35 5.01 -1.29 -10.05
N GLY A 36 6.31 -1.46 -10.29
CA GLY A 36 7.36 -1.25 -9.28
C GLY A 36 7.72 0.24 -9.18
N THR A 37 7.13 0.96 -8.22
CA THR A 37 7.40 2.40 -8.04
C THR A 37 8.66 2.60 -7.22
N VAL A 38 9.76 3.00 -7.87
CA VAL A 38 11.05 3.24 -7.20
C VAL A 38 11.09 4.63 -6.60
N LEU A 39 11.44 4.71 -5.32
CA LEU A 39 11.50 5.95 -4.55
C LEU A 39 12.82 6.04 -3.79
N THR A 40 13.43 7.22 -3.80
CA THR A 40 14.56 7.54 -2.94
C THR A 40 14.13 8.66 -2.01
N LEU A 41 14.00 8.32 -0.72
CA LEU A 41 13.58 9.27 0.32
C LEU A 41 14.78 9.64 1.16
N LYS A 42 14.94 10.94 1.39
CA LYS A 42 16.14 11.52 1.96
C LYS A 42 15.84 12.16 3.31
N PHE A 43 16.70 11.91 4.28
CA PHE A 43 16.51 12.38 5.65
C PHE A 43 17.84 12.78 6.27
N SER A 44 17.88 13.99 6.85
CA SER A 44 19.03 14.47 7.62
C SER A 44 19.25 13.70 8.91
N ASP A 45 18.19 13.11 9.47
CA ASP A 45 18.21 12.49 10.80
C ASP A 45 18.24 10.95 10.74
N LEU A 46 18.35 10.37 9.54
CA LEU A 46 18.53 8.92 9.37
C LEU A 46 19.87 8.48 9.98
N PRO A 47 19.93 7.40 10.78
CA PRO A 47 21.21 6.91 11.29
C PRO A 47 22.10 6.38 10.15
N ASP A 48 23.42 6.53 10.29
CA ASP A 48 24.36 6.27 9.19
C ASP A 48 24.33 4.81 8.72
N ALA A 49 24.14 3.83 9.61
CA ALA A 49 24.04 2.41 9.25
C ALA A 49 22.79 2.07 8.41
N PHE A 50 21.82 2.98 8.35
CA PHE A 50 20.59 2.85 7.55
C PHE A 50 20.67 3.61 6.22
N ASN A 51 21.80 4.21 5.87
CA ASN A 51 21.98 4.76 4.54
C ASN A 51 21.91 3.65 3.48
N GLY A 52 20.98 3.77 2.53
CA GLY A 52 20.67 2.74 1.55
C GLY A 52 19.69 1.67 2.03
N PHE A 53 19.04 1.85 3.19
CA PHE A 53 18.04 0.91 3.71
C PHE A 53 16.85 0.78 2.78
N LYS A 54 16.48 -0.45 2.43
CA LYS A 54 15.46 -0.77 1.42
C LYS A 54 14.18 -1.29 2.05
N ILE A 55 13.05 -0.70 1.65
CA ILE A 55 11.71 -1.06 2.10
C ILE A 55 10.86 -1.39 0.87
N ALA A 56 10.32 -2.60 0.82
CA ALA A 56 9.24 -2.92 -0.11
C ALA A 56 7.90 -2.67 0.59
N HIS A 57 7.04 -1.85 -0.01
CA HIS A 57 5.74 -1.47 0.55
C HIS A 57 4.59 -1.95 -0.34
N ILE A 58 3.70 -2.72 0.27
CA ILE A 58 2.50 -3.28 -0.34
C ILE A 58 1.27 -2.83 0.47
N ALA A 59 0.13 -2.70 -0.19
CA ALA A 59 -1.15 -2.42 0.45
C ALA A 59 -2.32 -3.04 -0.33
N GLY A 60 -3.45 -3.27 0.32
CA GLY A 60 -4.74 -3.48 -0.34
C GLY A 60 -4.77 -4.61 -1.36
N THR A 61 -4.38 -5.83 -1.00
CA THR A 61 -4.49 -7.02 -1.88
C THR A 61 -5.92 -7.48 -2.08
N HIS A 62 -6.78 -7.26 -1.07
CA HIS A 62 -8.21 -7.60 -1.12
C HIS A 62 -8.47 -9.07 -1.46
N PHE A 63 -7.71 -10.00 -0.87
CA PHE A 63 -7.93 -11.43 -1.09
C PHE A 63 -9.37 -11.82 -0.76
N GLY A 64 -9.97 -12.66 -1.61
CA GLY A 64 -11.40 -12.99 -1.56
C GLY A 64 -12.27 -12.06 -2.42
N MET A 65 -11.69 -11.07 -3.11
CA MET A 65 -12.40 -10.18 -4.05
C MET A 65 -11.55 -9.90 -5.30
N TRP A 66 -12.12 -10.07 -6.50
CA TRP A 66 -11.50 -9.71 -7.80
C TRP A 66 -10.01 -10.10 -7.93
N HIS A 67 -9.69 -11.31 -7.48
CA HIS A 67 -8.32 -11.78 -7.30
C HIS A 67 -7.91 -12.72 -8.44
N LEU A 68 -6.78 -12.44 -9.08
CA LEU A 68 -6.11 -13.34 -10.02
C LEU A 68 -4.68 -13.62 -9.52
N PRO A 69 -4.28 -14.90 -9.36
CA PRO A 69 -2.97 -15.26 -8.80
C PRO A 69 -1.76 -14.66 -9.54
N ILE A 70 -1.87 -14.47 -10.86
CA ILE A 70 -0.75 -13.95 -11.67
C ILE A 70 -0.27 -12.58 -11.21
N ARG A 71 -1.14 -11.76 -10.62
CA ARG A 71 -0.79 -10.44 -10.09
C ARG A 71 0.17 -10.56 -8.90
N ASP A 72 -0.05 -11.56 -8.07
CA ASP A 72 0.73 -11.82 -6.87
C ASP A 72 2.13 -12.32 -7.24
N ASP A 73 2.22 -13.21 -8.23
CA ASP A 73 3.49 -13.70 -8.75
C ASP A 73 4.36 -12.56 -9.29
N ILE A 74 3.76 -11.64 -10.06
CA ILE A 74 4.47 -10.45 -10.57
C ILE A 74 4.93 -9.56 -9.40
N ALA A 75 4.07 -9.32 -8.41
CA ALA A 75 4.42 -8.51 -7.26
C ALA A 75 5.56 -9.13 -6.44
N ILE A 76 5.50 -10.44 -6.18
CA ILE A 76 6.55 -11.20 -5.50
C ILE A 76 7.87 -11.09 -6.26
N GLN A 77 7.86 -11.26 -7.58
CA GLN A 77 9.08 -11.13 -8.39
C GLN A 77 9.70 -9.74 -8.28
N ILE A 78 8.88 -8.68 -8.37
CA ILE A 78 9.34 -7.29 -8.21
C ILE A 78 10.01 -7.07 -6.84
N ILE A 79 9.44 -7.67 -5.79
CA ILE A 79 9.96 -7.56 -4.42
C ILE A 79 11.28 -8.33 -4.27
N ASP A 80 11.32 -9.58 -4.75
CA ASP A 80 12.51 -10.43 -4.68
C ASP A 80 13.70 -9.80 -5.43
N ASP A 81 13.45 -9.28 -6.64
CA ASP A 81 14.46 -8.58 -7.44
C ASP A 81 15.02 -7.34 -6.74
N PHE A 82 14.19 -6.63 -5.98
CA PHE A 82 14.60 -5.42 -5.25
C PHE A 82 15.52 -5.73 -4.05
N ARG A 83 15.39 -6.94 -3.47
CA ARG A 83 16.08 -7.40 -2.25
C ARG A 83 15.91 -6.42 -1.09
N PRO A 84 14.68 -6.26 -0.57
CA PRO A 84 14.41 -5.33 0.52
C PRO A 84 15.02 -5.82 1.84
N ASP A 85 15.32 -4.87 2.72
CA ASP A 85 15.71 -5.16 4.10
C ASP A 85 14.50 -5.49 4.97
N ILE A 86 13.36 -4.85 4.68
CA ILE A 86 12.05 -5.19 5.24
C ILE A 86 10.95 -5.06 4.20
N ILE A 87 9.89 -5.83 4.39
CA ILE A 87 8.62 -5.66 3.68
C ILE A 87 7.61 -5.08 4.66
N VAL A 88 6.82 -4.10 4.21
CA VAL A 88 5.73 -3.53 5.01
C VAL A 88 4.40 -3.67 4.26
N PHE A 89 3.37 -4.10 4.98
CA PHE A 89 2.02 -4.27 4.47
C PHE A 89 1.06 -3.38 5.25
N THR A 90 0.51 -2.36 4.59
CA THR A 90 -0.33 -1.36 5.24
C THR A 90 -1.84 -1.63 5.08
N GLY A 91 -2.27 -2.82 5.47
CA GLY A 91 -3.68 -3.20 5.59
C GLY A 91 -4.42 -3.53 4.30
N ASP A 92 -5.68 -3.95 4.47
CA ASP A 92 -6.59 -4.46 3.45
C ASP A 92 -6.04 -5.73 2.78
N ILE A 93 -5.66 -6.70 3.61
CA ILE A 93 -5.15 -8.01 3.18
C ILE A 93 -6.31 -8.82 2.59
N ILE A 94 -7.40 -8.96 3.35
CA ILE A 94 -8.57 -9.77 2.99
C ILE A 94 -9.84 -8.93 2.90
N CYS A 95 -10.74 -9.30 1.99
CA CYS A 95 -12.10 -8.74 1.93
C CYS A 95 -13.14 -9.59 2.64
N ASN A 96 -12.92 -10.91 2.69
CA ASN A 96 -13.82 -11.87 3.33
C ASN A 96 -13.05 -13.14 3.70
N VAL A 97 -13.68 -14.01 4.49
CA VAL A 97 -13.09 -15.27 4.97
C VAL A 97 -12.55 -16.20 3.89
N ASN A 98 -13.09 -16.15 2.65
CA ASN A 98 -12.61 -17.01 1.56
C ASN A 98 -11.21 -16.59 1.07
N GLY A 99 -10.80 -15.35 1.34
CA GLY A 99 -9.48 -14.84 0.99
C GLY A 99 -8.35 -15.26 1.91
N ILE A 100 -8.66 -15.82 3.09
CA ILE A 100 -7.64 -16.11 4.13
C ILE A 100 -6.56 -17.06 3.59
N THR A 101 -6.96 -18.14 2.93
CA THR A 101 -6.00 -19.14 2.43
C THR A 101 -4.98 -18.55 1.47
N ASP A 102 -5.42 -17.71 0.52
CA ASP A 102 -4.53 -17.11 -0.47
C ASP A 102 -3.69 -15.98 0.14
N ALA A 103 -4.28 -15.20 1.07
CA ALA A 103 -3.54 -14.22 1.86
C ALA A 103 -2.39 -14.86 2.66
N LEU A 104 -2.63 -15.97 3.34
CA LEU A 104 -1.61 -16.67 4.11
C LEU A 104 -0.49 -17.21 3.21
N LYS A 105 -0.82 -17.76 2.03
CA LYS A 105 0.20 -18.19 1.06
C LYS A 105 1.05 -17.03 0.57
N PHE A 106 0.41 -15.92 0.21
CA PHE A 106 1.11 -14.72 -0.24
C PHE A 106 2.05 -14.18 0.84
N ILE A 107 1.58 -14.09 2.08
CA ILE A 107 2.37 -13.59 3.21
C ILE A 107 3.50 -14.55 3.57
N ALA A 108 3.29 -15.87 3.47
CA ALA A 108 4.36 -16.86 3.65
C ALA A 108 5.50 -16.67 2.64
N HIS A 109 5.18 -16.31 1.38
CA HIS A 109 6.19 -15.96 0.39
C HIS A 109 6.92 -14.66 0.77
N LEU A 110 6.20 -13.61 1.19
CA LEU A 110 6.83 -12.35 1.62
C LEU A 110 7.79 -12.56 2.79
N THR A 111 7.38 -13.32 3.82
CA THR A 111 8.22 -13.57 5.00
C THR A 111 9.45 -14.42 4.67
N SER A 112 9.42 -15.21 3.59
CA SER A 112 10.59 -15.93 3.08
C SER A 112 11.64 -15.03 2.42
N ILE A 113 11.23 -13.85 1.91
CA ILE A 113 12.12 -12.90 1.24
C ILE A 113 12.81 -11.99 2.26
N ALA A 114 12.02 -11.38 3.15
CA ALA A 114 12.51 -10.44 4.15
C ALA A 114 11.56 -10.33 5.36
N PRO A 115 12.02 -9.82 6.52
CA PRO A 115 11.15 -9.53 7.65
C PRO A 115 9.95 -8.69 7.21
N THR A 116 8.74 -9.19 7.47
CA THR A 116 7.50 -8.57 7.01
C THR A 116 6.71 -8.00 8.17
N ILE A 117 6.40 -6.70 8.11
CA ILE A 117 5.68 -5.97 9.16
C ILE A 117 4.31 -5.55 8.64
N ILE A 118 3.25 -5.86 9.39
CA ILE A 118 1.87 -5.75 8.93
C ILE A 118 1.06 -4.88 9.90
N VAL A 119 0.23 -3.99 9.36
CA VAL A 119 -0.88 -3.34 10.06
C VAL A 119 -2.20 -3.69 9.33
N PHE A 120 -3.33 -3.59 10.02
CA PHE A 120 -4.64 -3.87 9.43
C PHE A 120 -5.33 -2.64 8.86
N GLY A 121 -6.18 -2.89 7.87
CA GLY A 121 -7.07 -1.92 7.26
C GLY A 121 -8.54 -2.21 7.55
N ASN A 122 -9.42 -1.37 7.00
CA ASN A 122 -10.84 -1.47 7.26
C ASN A 122 -11.45 -2.75 6.69
N TRP A 123 -10.98 -3.24 5.53
CA TRP A 123 -11.52 -4.46 4.94
C TRP A 123 -11.16 -5.70 5.73
N ASP A 124 -9.99 -5.72 6.38
CA ASP A 124 -9.62 -6.82 7.28
C ASP A 124 -10.66 -6.93 8.41
N TYR A 125 -11.05 -5.82 9.02
CA TYR A 125 -12.09 -5.79 10.06
C TYR A 125 -13.51 -6.05 9.54
N TRP A 126 -13.80 -5.73 8.29
CA TRP A 126 -15.12 -5.97 7.67
C TRP A 126 -15.26 -7.35 7.04
N SER A 127 -14.19 -8.15 7.03
CA SER A 127 -14.12 -9.44 6.35
C SER A 127 -14.92 -10.59 6.98
N GLU A 128 -15.56 -10.34 8.13
CA GLU A 128 -16.16 -11.36 9.00
C GLU A 128 -15.15 -12.39 9.57
N ALA A 129 -13.86 -12.25 9.27
CA ALA A 129 -12.82 -13.10 9.81
C ALA A 129 -12.61 -12.86 11.32
N ASN A 130 -12.22 -13.91 12.04
CA ASN A 130 -11.74 -13.76 13.39
C ASN A 130 -10.34 -13.13 13.37
N ILE A 131 -10.26 -11.83 13.67
CA ILE A 131 -9.00 -11.08 13.65
C ILE A 131 -7.94 -11.67 14.57
N THR A 132 -8.33 -12.17 15.75
CA THR A 132 -7.37 -12.78 16.68
C THR A 132 -6.74 -14.03 16.07
N GLU A 133 -7.55 -14.86 15.40
CA GLU A 133 -7.07 -16.06 14.71
C GLU A 133 -6.15 -15.68 13.54
N LEU A 134 -6.56 -14.70 12.72
CA LEU A 134 -5.75 -14.20 11.61
C LEU A 134 -4.39 -13.68 12.12
N VAL A 135 -4.37 -12.91 13.22
CA VAL A 135 -3.12 -12.45 13.84
C VAL A 135 -2.21 -13.60 14.22
N ASN A 136 -2.75 -14.67 14.82
CA ASN A 136 -1.96 -15.84 15.21
C ASN A 136 -1.37 -16.52 13.98
N GLN A 137 -2.18 -16.77 12.95
CA GLN A 137 -1.73 -17.38 11.70
C GLN A 137 -0.64 -16.55 11.01
N LEU A 138 -0.78 -15.22 10.96
CA LEU A 138 0.24 -14.33 10.40
C LEU A 138 1.56 -14.40 11.18
N LYS A 139 1.49 -14.46 12.51
CA LYS A 139 2.67 -14.60 13.37
C LYS A 139 3.35 -15.97 13.22
N GLU A 140 2.59 -17.04 13.04
CA GLU A 140 3.12 -18.38 12.76
C GLU A 140 3.92 -18.42 11.45
N LEU A 141 3.55 -17.58 10.47
CA LEU A 141 4.30 -17.40 9.23
C LEU A 141 5.54 -16.49 9.37
N GLY A 142 5.81 -15.97 10.57
CA GLY A 142 6.95 -15.09 10.85
C GLY A 142 6.70 -13.61 10.61
N ALA A 143 5.45 -13.20 10.34
CA ALA A 143 5.13 -11.78 10.19
C ALA A 143 5.05 -11.05 11.55
N ILE A 144 5.50 -9.80 11.58
CA ILE A 144 5.38 -8.91 12.73
C ILE A 144 4.09 -8.11 12.57
N VAL A 145 3.04 -8.48 13.29
CA VAL A 145 1.76 -7.76 13.27
C VAL A 145 1.75 -6.68 14.34
N LEU A 146 1.60 -5.41 13.93
CA LEU A 146 1.55 -4.26 14.82
C LEU A 146 0.11 -3.73 14.93
N ILE A 147 -0.40 -3.67 16.15
CA ILE A 147 -1.70 -3.09 16.48
C ILE A 147 -1.47 -2.08 17.60
N ASN A 148 -1.42 -0.80 17.23
CA ASN A 148 -1.07 0.30 18.12
C ASN A 148 0.21 0.04 18.93
N ASN A 149 1.26 -0.43 18.25
CA ASN A 149 2.52 -0.87 18.84
C ASN A 149 3.71 -0.55 17.92
N SER A 150 4.92 -0.82 18.38
CA SER A 150 6.14 -0.61 17.60
C SER A 150 7.11 -1.78 17.72
N THR A 151 8.04 -1.84 16.77
CA THR A 151 9.20 -2.72 16.79
C THR A 151 10.45 -1.92 16.44
N ILE A 152 11.62 -2.45 16.78
CA ILE A 152 12.92 -1.83 16.54
C ILE A 152 13.65 -2.64 15.46
N ILE A 153 14.30 -1.94 14.55
CA ILE A 153 15.25 -2.54 13.62
C ILE A 153 16.63 -2.00 13.99
N THR A 154 17.57 -2.91 14.23
CA THR A 154 18.93 -2.57 14.66
C THR A 154 19.93 -2.93 13.56
N ARG A 155 20.87 -2.02 13.28
CA ARG A 155 22.03 -2.26 12.41
C ARG A 155 23.30 -1.82 13.12
N GLY A 156 24.06 -2.80 13.63
CA GLY A 156 25.21 -2.53 14.47
C GLY A 156 24.79 -1.84 15.76
N LYS A 157 25.17 -0.57 15.92
CA LYS A 157 24.82 0.26 17.08
C LYS A 157 23.64 1.22 16.83
N ASP A 158 23.19 1.33 15.58
CA ASP A 158 22.15 2.27 15.18
C ASP A 158 20.80 1.55 15.17
N GLU A 159 19.74 2.31 15.45
CA GLU A 159 18.37 1.80 15.54
C GLU A 159 17.41 2.73 14.82
N ILE A 160 16.42 2.14 14.15
CA ILE A 160 15.21 2.83 13.70
C ILE A 160 13.98 2.14 14.30
N TYR A 161 12.91 2.90 14.49
CA TYR A 161 11.67 2.38 15.04
C TYR A 161 10.62 2.30 13.95
N VAL A 162 9.99 1.13 13.81
CA VAL A 162 8.82 0.93 12.96
C VAL A 162 7.61 0.82 13.86
N ALA A 163 6.79 1.87 13.84
CA ALA A 163 5.55 1.96 14.57
C ALA A 163 4.38 1.58 13.66
N GLY A 164 3.39 0.88 14.18
CA GLY A 164 2.18 0.51 13.45
C GLY A 164 0.95 0.88 14.26
N VAL A 165 0.20 1.87 13.79
CA VAL A 165 -1.14 2.13 14.33
C VAL A 165 -2.12 1.12 13.74
N ASP A 166 -3.15 0.81 14.53
CA ASP A 166 -4.34 0.14 14.01
C ASP A 166 -5.10 1.07 13.03
N ASP A 167 -6.19 0.61 12.42
CA ASP A 167 -6.81 1.28 11.28
C ASP A 167 -7.37 2.70 11.63
N PRO A 168 -6.83 3.77 11.01
CA PRO A 168 -7.36 5.10 11.21
C PRO A 168 -8.74 5.31 10.61
N TYR A 169 -9.09 4.59 9.53
CA TYR A 169 -10.36 4.78 8.82
C TYR A 169 -11.56 4.33 9.64
N THR A 170 -11.41 3.25 10.41
CA THR A 170 -12.39 2.77 11.39
C THR A 170 -12.18 3.31 12.80
N TRP A 171 -11.31 4.31 12.98
CA TRP A 171 -11.03 4.98 14.27
C TRP A 171 -10.49 4.06 15.37
N ARG A 172 -9.74 3.02 14.97
CA ARG A 172 -9.10 2.07 15.91
C ARG A 172 -7.68 2.50 16.28
N HIS A 173 -7.12 3.47 15.58
CA HIS A 173 -5.77 3.98 15.82
C HIS A 173 -5.63 4.62 17.20
N ASP A 174 -4.51 4.36 17.86
CA ASP A 174 -4.07 5.05 19.06
C ASP A 174 -2.61 5.45 18.90
N LEU A 175 -2.39 6.61 18.28
CA LEU A 175 -1.07 7.13 17.97
C LEU A 175 -0.24 7.38 19.25
N THR A 176 -0.88 7.88 20.30
CA THR A 176 -0.20 8.20 21.57
C THR A 176 0.38 6.93 22.19
N ARG A 177 -0.43 5.86 22.29
CA ARG A 177 0.04 4.55 22.76
C ARG A 177 1.13 4.00 21.87
N THR A 178 0.93 4.06 20.55
CA THR A 178 1.85 3.53 19.54
C THR A 178 3.26 4.13 19.67
N LEU A 179 3.36 5.42 19.98
CA LEU A 179 4.64 6.13 20.10
C LEU A 179 5.20 6.19 21.53
N SER A 180 4.44 5.77 22.55
CA SER A 180 4.78 6.00 23.97
C SER A 180 6.11 5.38 24.43
N GLY A 181 6.57 4.30 23.80
CA GLY A 181 7.83 3.62 24.12
C GLY A 181 9.01 4.02 23.23
N ILE A 182 8.82 4.95 22.30
CA ILE A 182 9.84 5.32 21.31
C ILE A 182 10.59 6.56 21.79
N PRO A 183 11.95 6.56 21.80
CA PRO A 183 12.73 7.74 22.15
C PRO A 183 12.38 8.94 21.26
N ILE A 184 12.28 10.12 21.87
CA ILE A 184 11.84 11.34 21.18
C ILE A 184 12.68 11.66 19.93
N ASN A 185 13.99 11.43 19.99
CA ASN A 185 14.94 11.73 18.90
C ASN A 185 15.27 10.51 18.02
N ALA A 186 14.59 9.37 18.21
CA ALA A 186 14.78 8.24 17.31
C ALA A 186 14.16 8.51 15.94
N PHE A 187 14.71 7.89 14.89
CA PHE A 187 14.10 7.89 13.55
C PHE A 187 12.90 6.94 13.54
N LYS A 188 11.73 7.43 13.12
CA LYS A 188 10.43 6.75 13.24
C LYS A 188 9.76 6.61 11.88
N ILE A 189 9.49 5.37 11.50
CA ILE A 189 8.62 5.03 10.38
C ILE A 189 7.26 4.60 10.94
N LEU A 190 6.20 5.27 10.55
CA LEU A 190 4.83 4.94 10.92
C LEU A 190 4.12 4.22 9.78
N LEU A 191 3.66 3.00 10.06
CA LEU A 191 2.75 2.24 9.21
C LEU A 191 1.32 2.55 9.64
N ALA A 192 0.48 2.91 8.68
CA ALA A 192 -0.93 3.15 8.91
C ALA A 192 -1.71 2.74 7.67
N HIS A 193 -2.91 2.21 7.83
CA HIS A 193 -3.70 1.85 6.65
C HIS A 193 -4.13 3.09 5.85
N SER A 194 -4.68 4.11 6.52
CA SER A 194 -5.24 5.29 5.86
C SER A 194 -4.38 6.55 6.05
N PRO A 195 -4.18 7.37 4.99
CA PRO A 195 -3.36 8.58 5.04
C PRO A 195 -3.92 9.68 5.95
N GLN A 196 -5.17 9.56 6.42
CA GLN A 196 -5.75 10.55 7.33
C GLN A 196 -5.00 10.69 8.67
N ILE A 197 -4.21 9.67 9.05
CA ILE A 197 -3.34 9.70 10.23
C ILE A 197 -2.37 10.89 10.24
N ILE A 198 -1.99 11.41 9.06
CA ILE A 198 -1.05 12.53 8.94
C ILE A 198 -1.49 13.77 9.72
N ARG A 199 -2.82 13.95 9.92
CA ARG A 199 -3.35 15.09 10.69
C ARG A 199 -2.86 15.09 12.14
N GLU A 200 -2.63 13.91 12.70
CA GLU A 200 -2.20 13.70 14.09
C GLU A 200 -0.71 13.40 14.20
N ALA A 201 -0.14 12.74 13.19
CA ALA A 201 1.24 12.23 13.19
C ALA A 201 2.28 13.19 12.62
N ARG A 202 1.88 14.18 11.81
CA ARG A 202 2.81 15.17 11.25
C ARG A 202 3.62 15.89 12.34
N GLY A 203 4.93 15.96 12.17
CA GLY A 203 5.88 16.50 13.14
C GLY A 203 6.20 15.59 14.34
N LYS A 204 5.68 14.36 14.38
CA LYS A 204 5.98 13.36 15.44
C LYS A 204 6.77 12.15 14.92
N VAL A 205 6.77 11.93 13.61
CA VAL A 205 7.44 10.83 12.92
C VAL A 205 8.09 11.33 11.64
N ASP A 206 9.10 10.63 11.15
CA ASP A 206 9.89 11.04 9.99
C ASP A 206 9.22 10.60 8.68
N LEU A 207 8.73 9.35 8.65
CA LEU A 207 8.12 8.73 7.47
C LEU A 207 6.79 8.07 7.84
N ILE A 208 5.76 8.30 7.02
CA ILE A 208 4.50 7.55 7.05
C ILE A 208 4.36 6.74 5.77
N LEU A 209 4.07 5.46 5.90
CA LEU A 209 3.70 4.58 4.77
C LEU A 209 2.23 4.20 4.93
N ALA A 210 1.42 4.57 3.94
CA ALA A 210 -0.02 4.38 3.96
C ALA A 210 -0.59 3.82 2.65
N GLY A 211 -1.83 3.30 2.69
CA GLY A 211 -2.56 2.75 1.56
C GLY A 211 -3.99 3.30 1.47
N HIS A 212 -4.98 2.39 1.48
CA HIS A 212 -6.43 2.65 1.55
C HIS A 212 -7.09 3.26 0.30
N THR A 213 -6.44 4.21 -0.37
CA THR A 213 -7.08 5.02 -1.42
C THR A 213 -7.17 4.35 -2.78
N HIS A 214 -6.39 3.28 -3.01
CA HIS A 214 -6.18 2.64 -4.31
C HIS A 214 -5.73 3.61 -5.42
N GLY A 215 -5.14 4.75 -5.06
CA GLY A 215 -4.86 5.85 -5.99
C GLY A 215 -6.09 6.39 -6.72
N GLY A 216 -7.28 6.20 -6.13
CA GLY A 216 -8.58 6.52 -6.72
C GLY A 216 -9.10 5.47 -7.72
N GLN A 217 -8.30 4.44 -8.03
CA GLN A 217 -8.61 3.26 -8.85
C GLN A 217 -8.96 3.55 -10.33
N VAL A 218 -9.79 4.56 -10.60
CA VAL A 218 -10.16 5.05 -11.93
C VAL A 218 -9.79 6.53 -12.04
N ASN A 219 -8.67 6.80 -12.71
CA ASN A 219 -8.17 8.14 -12.97
C ASN A 219 -8.48 8.55 -14.40
N ILE A 220 -9.38 9.53 -14.56
CA ILE A 220 -9.70 10.06 -15.89
C ILE A 220 -8.70 11.16 -16.23
N PRO A 221 -8.00 11.09 -17.38
CA PRO A 221 -7.08 12.16 -17.79
C PRO A 221 -7.73 13.54 -17.69
N LEU A 222 -7.00 14.50 -17.13
CA LEU A 222 -7.43 15.90 -16.86
C LEU A 222 -8.50 16.09 -15.77
N LEU A 223 -9.30 15.07 -15.44
CA LEU A 223 -10.33 15.14 -14.39
C LEU A 223 -9.84 14.55 -13.04
N GLY A 224 -8.89 13.63 -13.07
CA GLY A 224 -8.37 12.95 -11.88
C GLY A 224 -9.24 11.78 -11.43
N PRO A 225 -9.13 11.36 -10.16
CA PRO A 225 -9.84 10.21 -9.62
C PRO A 225 -11.34 10.48 -9.50
N LEU A 226 -12.17 9.54 -9.95
CA LEU A 226 -13.63 9.65 -9.82
C LEU A 226 -14.11 9.51 -8.38
N PHE A 227 -13.36 8.78 -7.56
CA PHE A 227 -13.69 8.53 -6.17
C PHE A 227 -12.42 8.43 -5.33
N VAL A 228 -12.46 9.01 -4.13
CA VAL A 228 -11.38 8.93 -3.15
C VAL A 228 -12.03 8.64 -1.80
N PRO A 229 -11.81 7.45 -1.19
CA PRO A 229 -12.45 7.03 0.05
C PRO A 229 -11.82 7.72 1.27
N LEU A 230 -11.78 9.04 1.29
CA LEU A 230 -11.20 9.80 2.40
C LEU A 230 -12.17 10.85 2.93
N PRO A 231 -12.11 11.15 4.24
CA PRO A 231 -12.91 12.21 4.83
C PRO A 231 -12.54 13.57 4.22
N PRO A 232 -13.47 14.55 4.28
CA PRO A 232 -13.17 15.92 3.91
C PRO A 232 -11.88 16.44 4.57
N GLY A 233 -11.04 17.12 3.80
CA GLY A 233 -9.73 17.62 4.24
C GLY A 233 -8.55 16.65 4.04
N SER A 234 -8.81 15.35 3.84
CA SER A 234 -7.76 14.36 3.54
C SER A 234 -7.74 13.90 2.08
N ARG A 235 -8.76 14.26 1.27
CA ARG A 235 -8.89 13.81 -0.14
C ARG A 235 -7.75 14.22 -1.08
N LYS A 236 -6.87 15.14 -0.66
CA LYS A 236 -5.65 15.48 -1.42
C LYS A 236 -4.59 14.37 -1.38
N TYR A 237 -4.63 13.49 -0.38
CA TYR A 237 -3.64 12.42 -0.18
C TYR A 237 -4.03 11.15 -0.96
N VAL A 238 -4.16 11.26 -2.28
CA VAL A 238 -4.65 10.16 -3.13
C VAL A 238 -3.57 9.10 -3.37
N ALA A 239 -2.40 9.50 -3.85
CA ALA A 239 -1.27 8.60 -4.11
C ALA A 239 0.02 9.42 -4.22
N GLY A 240 1.16 8.80 -3.94
CA GLY A 240 2.48 9.42 -4.08
C GLY A 240 3.01 10.03 -2.79
N VAL A 241 4.02 10.89 -2.93
CA VAL A 241 4.77 11.49 -1.81
C VAL A 241 4.16 12.83 -1.40
N PHE A 242 4.01 13.04 -0.10
CA PHE A 242 3.53 14.26 0.52
C PHE A 242 4.48 14.67 1.64
N MET A 243 4.56 15.98 1.91
CA MET A 243 5.41 16.56 2.95
C MET A 243 4.53 17.43 3.84
N GLU A 244 4.44 17.11 5.13
CA GLU A 244 3.64 17.86 6.10
C GLU A 244 4.42 18.03 7.41
N ASN A 245 4.77 19.27 7.75
CA ASN A 245 5.44 19.63 9.00
C ASN A 245 6.67 18.75 9.36
N GLY A 246 7.57 18.53 8.42
CA GLY A 246 8.77 17.69 8.63
C GLY A 246 8.54 16.18 8.46
N THR A 247 7.30 15.72 8.31
CA THR A 247 6.98 14.31 8.06
C THR A 247 6.75 14.03 6.58
N ILE A 248 7.52 13.10 6.01
CA ILE A 248 7.26 12.56 4.67
C ILE A 248 6.16 11.51 4.77
N MET A 249 5.16 11.54 3.90
CA MET A 249 4.16 10.48 3.77
C MET A 249 4.13 9.94 2.35
N TYR A 250 4.19 8.63 2.20
CA TYR A 250 3.93 7.95 0.94
C TYR A 250 2.59 7.21 0.99
N VAL A 251 1.73 7.45 -0.01
CA VAL A 251 0.44 6.78 -0.17
C VAL A 251 0.50 5.83 -1.36
N ASN A 252 0.43 4.53 -1.07
CA ASN A 252 0.49 3.43 -2.01
C ASN A 252 -0.85 3.23 -2.74
N ARG A 253 -0.79 2.89 -4.03
CA ARG A 253 -1.98 2.70 -4.91
C ARG A 253 -2.67 1.34 -4.75
N GLY A 254 -2.18 0.49 -3.86
CA GLY A 254 -2.69 -0.85 -3.56
C GLY A 254 -2.44 -1.86 -4.70
N LEU A 255 -2.44 -3.14 -4.36
CA LEU A 255 -2.21 -4.22 -5.32
C LEU A 255 -3.52 -4.77 -5.91
N GLY A 256 -4.56 -4.90 -5.10
CA GLY A 256 -5.88 -5.42 -5.48
C GLY A 256 -6.85 -4.35 -5.98
N CYS A 257 -8.11 -4.72 -6.20
CA CYS A 257 -9.18 -3.78 -6.51
C CYS A 257 -10.19 -3.75 -5.37
N SER A 258 -10.67 -2.57 -5.00
CA SER A 258 -11.72 -2.42 -3.99
C SER A 258 -13.06 -2.15 -4.66
N MET A 259 -14.12 -2.78 -4.15
CA MET A 259 -15.52 -2.71 -4.61
C MET A 259 -15.77 -3.25 -6.02
N MET A 260 -15.08 -2.73 -7.03
CA MET A 260 -15.27 -3.06 -8.45
C MET A 260 -13.96 -3.56 -9.08
N PRO A 261 -13.99 -4.55 -10.00
CA PRO A 261 -12.81 -5.11 -10.66
C PRO A 261 -12.31 -4.20 -11.79
N ILE A 262 -12.18 -2.90 -11.55
CA ILE A 262 -11.78 -1.92 -12.56
C ILE A 262 -10.58 -1.13 -12.07
N ARG A 263 -9.56 -0.98 -12.91
CA ARG A 263 -8.50 0.02 -12.76
C ARG A 263 -8.30 0.73 -14.09
N PHE A 264 -8.16 2.05 -14.06
CA PHE A 264 -7.87 2.81 -15.28
C PHE A 264 -6.92 3.96 -14.97
N MET A 265 -5.76 3.97 -15.65
CA MET A 265 -4.67 4.91 -15.39
C MET A 265 -4.23 4.92 -13.90
N CYS A 266 -4.38 3.78 -13.23
CA CYS A 266 -3.97 3.52 -11.85
C CYS A 266 -3.61 2.03 -11.69
N PRO A 267 -2.53 1.55 -12.34
CA PRO A 267 -2.13 0.17 -12.22
C PRO A 267 -1.82 -0.21 -10.76
N PRO A 268 -2.05 -1.46 -10.36
CA PRO A 268 -1.52 -2.05 -9.13
C PRO A 268 -0.06 -1.68 -8.85
N GLU A 269 0.31 -1.55 -7.59
CA GLU A 269 1.62 -1.04 -7.18
C GLU A 269 2.31 -1.88 -6.12
N VAL A 270 3.62 -2.06 -6.31
CA VAL A 270 4.60 -2.34 -5.26
C VAL A 270 5.54 -1.14 -5.18
N ALA A 271 5.65 -0.50 -4.02
CA ALA A 271 6.57 0.62 -3.83
C ALA A 271 7.94 0.12 -3.32
N LEU A 272 9.01 0.54 -3.97
CA LEU A 272 10.39 0.13 -3.72
C LEU A 272 11.17 1.35 -3.22
N ILE A 273 11.23 1.49 -1.89
CA ILE A 273 11.72 2.69 -1.23
C ILE A 273 13.15 2.46 -0.74
N THR A 274 14.06 3.37 -1.06
CA THR A 274 15.40 3.42 -0.49
C THR A 274 15.54 4.67 0.37
N LEU A 275 15.91 4.49 1.64
CA LEU A 275 16.22 5.59 2.55
C LEU A 275 17.68 6.01 2.36
N ILE A 276 17.93 7.31 2.22
CA ILE A 276 19.26 7.89 2.07
C ILE A 276 19.49 8.93 3.16
N LYS A 277 20.68 8.87 3.76
CA LYS A 277 21.17 9.91 4.67
C LYS A 277 21.66 11.09 3.83
N ASP A 278 21.07 12.26 4.06
CA ASP A 278 21.53 13.52 3.46
C ASP A 278 22.77 14.08 4.16
#